data_AF-A0A0F9JES1-F1
#
_entry.id   AF-A0A0F9JES1-F1
#
_cell.length_a   1.000
_cell.length_b   1.000
_cell.length_c   1.000
_cell.angle_alpha   90.00
_cell.angle_beta   90.00
_cell.angle_gamma   90.00
#
_symmetry.space_group_name_H-M   'P 1'
#
loop_
_entity.id
_entity.type
_entity.pdbx_description
1 polymer ?
#
loop_
_entity_poly.entity_id
_entity_poly.type
_entity_poly.pdbx_seq_one_letter_code
_entity_poly.pdbx_strand_id
1 'polypeptide(L)' 'MTQENNGEVTDVMGAAKILGISRATLYHWEKRNLVKSFTSAYNGRMKKCFLVSDLNKLAGQGSQL' A
#
# COMPACT_ATOMS: atom_id res chain seq x y z
N MET A 1 -23.97 5.66 -0.82
CA MET A 1 -23.02 5.27 -1.88
C MET A 1 -21.73 4.81 -1.20
N THR A 2 -21.66 3.55 -0.80
CA THR A 2 -20.43 2.94 -0.28
C THR A 2 -19.69 2.41 -1.50
N GLN A 3 -18.59 3.05 -1.89
CA GLN A 3 -17.67 2.43 -2.84
C GLN A 3 -17.16 1.14 -2.22
N GLU A 4 -17.70 0.02 -2.66
CA GLU A 4 -17.10 -1.31 -2.48
C GLU A 4 -15.75 -1.30 -3.21
N ASN A 5 -14.72 -0.83 -2.53
CA ASN A 5 -13.35 -1.15 -2.93
C ASN A 5 -13.16 -2.66 -2.66
N ASN A 6 -13.63 -3.50 -3.58
CA ASN A 6 -13.35 -4.94 -3.64
C ASN A 6 -11.88 -5.25 -4.00
N GLY A 7 -10.99 -4.26 -3.87
CA GLY A 7 -9.56 -4.44 -4.07
C GLY A 7 -8.96 -5.09 -2.82
N GLU A 8 -8.09 -6.08 -3.02
CA GLU A 8 -7.30 -6.65 -1.94
C GLU A 8 -6.48 -5.55 -1.26
N VAL A 9 -6.54 -5.49 0.07
CA VAL A 9 -5.84 -4.49 0.88
C VAL A 9 -4.83 -5.16 1.79
N THR A 10 -3.77 -4.45 2.10
CA THR A 10 -2.75 -4.94 3.04
C THR A 10 -2.28 -3.82 3.96
N ASP A 11 -1.74 -4.20 5.13
CA ASP A 11 -1.19 -3.23 6.07
C ASP A 11 0.23 -2.78 5.68
N VAL A 12 0.83 -1.89 6.48
CA VAL A 12 2.18 -1.37 6.26
C VAL A 12 3.22 -2.49 6.07
N MET A 13 3.10 -3.62 6.77
CA MET A 13 4.06 -4.71 6.65
C MET A 13 3.90 -5.46 5.34
N GLY A 14 2.66 -5.80 4.97
CA GLY A 14 2.40 -6.45 3.70
C GLY A 14 2.76 -5.55 2.51
N ALA A 15 2.49 -4.24 2.60
CA ALA A 15 2.85 -3.29 1.56
C ALA A 15 4.36 -3.20 1.33
N ALA A 16 5.14 -3.11 2.42
CA ALA A 16 6.60 -3.12 2.35
C ALA A 16 7.14 -4.42 1.74
N LYS A 17 6.51 -5.57 2.07
CA LYS A 17 6.87 -6.89 1.53
C LYS A 17 6.59 -7.00 0.02
N ILE A 18 5.42 -6.54 -0.45
CA ILE A 18 5.06 -6.55 -1.87
C ILE A 18 6.04 -5.72 -2.69
N LEU A 19 6.40 -4.53 -2.19
CA LEU A 19 7.33 -3.63 -2.87
C LEU A 19 8.81 -4.04 -2.71
N GLY A 20 9.12 -5.00 -1.84
CA GLY A 20 10.51 -5.38 -1.55
C GLY A 20 11.34 -4.26 -0.89
N ILE A 21 10.70 -3.33 -0.18
CA ILE A 21 11.37 -2.17 0.44
C ILE A 21 11.25 -2.17 1.97
N SER A 22 12.06 -1.35 2.63
CA SER A 22 11.91 -1.12 4.06
C SER A 22 10.65 -0.30 4.38
N ARG A 23 10.11 -0.46 5.61
CA ARG A 23 9.00 0.40 6.10
C ARG A 23 9.37 1.88 6.08
N ALA A 24 10.63 2.22 6.37
CA ALA A 24 11.11 3.60 6.33
C ALA A 24 11.08 4.19 4.91
N THR A 25 11.39 3.36 3.90
CA THR A 25 11.27 3.73 2.48
C THR A 25 9.81 3.91 2.09
N LEU A 26 8.93 3.00 2.52
CA LEU A 26 7.48 3.12 2.27
C LEU A 26 6.91 4.43 2.85
N TYR A 27 7.29 4.79 4.09
CA TYR A 27 6.88 6.08 4.68
C TYR A 27 7.44 7.29 3.92
N HIS A 28 8.66 7.19 3.37
CA HIS A 28 9.21 8.23 2.51
C HIS A 28 8.42 8.37 1.22
N TRP A 29 8.03 7.26 0.59
CA TRP A 29 7.21 7.25 -0.63
C TRP A 29 5.83 7.84 -0.37
N GLU A 30 5.22 7.49 0.76
CA GLU A 30 3.94 8.06 1.20
C GLU A 30 4.05 9.59 1.37
N LYS A 31 5.09 10.07 2.08
CA LYS A 31 5.33 11.52 2.25
C LYS A 31 5.54 12.26 0.93
N ARG A 32 6.06 11.58 -0.09
CA ARG A 32 6.26 12.11 -1.44
C ARG A 32 5.04 11.91 -2.35
N ASN A 33 3.92 11.41 -1.84
CA ASN A 33 2.72 11.06 -2.60
C ASN A 33 2.95 10.03 -3.72
N LEU A 34 3.99 9.19 -3.63
CA LEU A 34 4.25 8.11 -4.59
C LEU A 34 3.38 6.88 -4.34
N VAL A 35 2.95 6.68 -3.10
CA VAL A 35 2.00 5.63 -2.71
C VAL A 35 0.90 6.25 -1.85
N LYS A 36 -0.36 5.85 -2.10
CA LYS A 36 -1.51 6.31 -1.32
C LYS A 36 -1.85 5.29 -0.25
N SER A 37 -2.11 5.78 0.96
CA SER A 37 -2.63 4.99 2.06
C SER A 37 -4.02 5.50 2.46
N PHE A 38 -4.77 4.64 3.14
CA PHE A 38 -6.05 4.99 3.75
C PHE A 38 -6.24 4.22 5.05
N THR A 39 -7.18 4.66 5.88
CA THR A 39 -7.51 3.93 7.11
C THR A 39 -8.64 2.97 6.81
N SER A 40 -8.46 1.68 7.11
CA SER A 40 -9.49 0.65 6.95
C SER A 40 -9.41 -0.37 8.09
N ALA A 41 -10.50 -1.10 8.30
CA ALA A 41 -10.52 -2.22 9.22
C ALA A 41 -9.67 -3.37 8.63
N TYR A 42 -8.57 -3.70 9.30
CA TYR A 42 -7.69 -4.80 8.95
C TYR A 42 -7.42 -5.66 10.18
N ASN A 43 -7.78 -6.95 10.11
CA ASN A 43 -7.77 -7.88 11.23
C ASN A 43 -8.53 -7.34 12.47
N GLY A 44 -9.72 -6.79 12.26
CA GLY A 44 -10.60 -6.29 13.33
C GLY A 44 -10.13 -4.98 14.00
N ARG A 45 -9.09 -4.31 13.47
CA ARG A 45 -8.59 -3.03 13.98
C ARG A 45 -8.50 -2.01 12.85
N MET A 46 -8.83 -0.76 13.14
CA MET A 46 -8.56 0.35 12.21
C MET A 46 -7.05 0.52 12.07
N LYS A 47 -6.54 0.33 10.85
CA LYS A 47 -5.12 0.44 10.52
C LYS A 47 -4.91 1.20 9.21
N LYS A 48 -3.71 1.74 9.05
CA LYS A 48 -3.24 2.25 7.76
C LYS A 48 -3.05 1.08 6.80
N CYS A 49 -3.77 1.13 5.69
CA CYS A 49 -3.83 0.11 4.65
C CYS A 49 -3.47 0.70 3.28
N PHE A 50 -3.12 -0.19 2.36
CA PHE A 50 -2.73 0.10 0.99
C PHE A 50 -3.46 -0.85 0.04
N LEU A 51 -3.80 -0.38 -1.16
CA LEU A 51 -4.35 -1.22 -2.20
C LEU A 51 -3.24 -2.07 -2.82
N VAL A 52 -3.41 -3.38 -2.83
CA VAL A 52 -2.44 -4.32 -3.41
C VAL A 52 -2.25 -4.06 -4.90
N SER A 53 -3.31 -3.67 -5.61
CA SER A 53 -3.25 -3.32 -7.03
C SER A 53 -2.33 -2.13 -7.33
N ASP A 54 -2.32 -1.12 -6.48
CA ASP A 54 -1.44 0.05 -6.65
C ASP A 54 0.01 -0.30 -6.30
N LEU A 55 0.22 -1.12 -5.27
CA LEU A 55 1.55 -1.63 -4.91
C LEU A 55 2.15 -2.49 -6.03
N ASN A 56 1.36 -3.35 -6.66
CA ASN A 56 1.80 -4.19 -7.78
C ASN A 56 2.17 -3.35 -9.01
N LYS A 57 1.43 -2.27 -9.31
CA LYS A 57 1.80 -1.33 -10.38
C LYS A 57 3.15 -0.67 -10.10
N LEU A 58 3.39 -0.25 -8.86
CA LEU A 58 4.66 0.35 -8.45
C LEU A 58 5.82 -0.66 -8.48
N ALA A 59 5.61 -1.89 -8.03
CA ALA A 59 6.61 -2.96 -8.07
C ALA A 59 7.00 -3.31 -9.51
N GLY A 60 6.02 -3.40 -10.41
CA GLY A 60 6.25 -3.69 -11.83
C GLY A 60 7.00 -2.58 -12.58
N GLN A 61 6.85 -1.31 -12.15
CA GLN A 61 7.57 -0.18 -12.72
C GLN A 61 9.05 -0.09 -12.28
N GLY A 62 9.44 -0.79 -11.22
CA GLY A 62 10.82 -0.80 -10.72
C GLY A 62 11.84 -1.53 -11.60
N SER A 63 11.41 -2.26 -12.62
CA SER A 63 12.30 -3.00 -13.54
C SER A 63 12.84 -2.17 -14.71
N GLN A 64 12.55 -0.87 -14.77
CA GLN A 64 12.87 -0.01 -15.92
C GLN A 64 13.55 1.33 -15.56
N LEU A 65 14.03 1.48 -14.31
CA LEU A 65 14.84 2.62 -13.84
C LEU A 65 16.31 2.25 -13.66
#